data_AF-A0A497MFM5-F1
#
_entry.id   AF-A0A497MFM5-F1
#
_cell.length_a   1.000
_cell.length_b   1.000
_cell.length_c   1.000
_cell.angle_alpha   90.00
_cell.angle_beta   90.00
_cell.angle_gamma   90.00
#
_symmetry.space_group_name_H-M   'P 1'
#
loop_
_entity.id
_entity.type
_entity.pdbx_description
1 polymer ?
#
loop_
_entity_poly.entity_id
_entity_poly.type
_entity_poly.pdbx_seq_one_letter_code
_entity_poly.pdbx_strand_id
1 'polypeptide(L)' 'MPSKATPRENILSAIGWEEPWWLPCPMFDGSVKVVGHGLVEHRTEGVDDWGVVWELRDPFSDGFP' A
#
# COMPACT_ATOMS: atom_id res chain seq x y z
N MET A 1 -20.37 -0.14 -3.21
CA MET A 1 -19.52 1.06 -3.46
C MET A 1 -18.25 0.84 -2.65
N PRO A 2 -17.04 0.99 -3.21
CA PRO A 2 -15.84 0.91 -2.38
C PRO A 2 -15.96 1.99 -1.31
N SER A 3 -15.81 1.62 -0.05
CA SER A 3 -16.05 2.53 1.07
C SER A 3 -15.09 3.72 1.00
N LYS A 4 -15.55 4.89 1.41
CA LYS A 4 -14.74 6.14 1.45
C LYS A 4 -13.65 6.12 2.54
N ALA A 5 -13.44 5.00 3.23
CA ALA A 5 -12.49 4.91 4.33
C ALA A 5 -11.06 4.89 3.78
N THR A 6 -10.23 5.80 4.26
CA THR A 6 -8.78 5.80 4.02
C THR A 6 -8.14 4.53 4.59
N PRO A 7 -6.98 4.08 4.09
CA PRO A 7 -6.27 2.94 4.67
C PRO A 7 -6.01 3.09 6.17
N ARG A 8 -5.67 4.31 6.61
CA ARG A 8 -5.53 4.67 8.02
C ARG A 8 -6.81 4.42 8.81
N GLU A 9 -7.97 4.83 8.30
CA GLU A 9 -9.25 4.62 9.00
C GLU A 9 -9.61 3.13 9.06
N ASN A 10 -9.35 2.38 7.97
CA ASN A 10 -9.65 0.95 7.90
C ASN A 10 -8.75 0.09 8.81
N ILE A 11 -7.47 0.45 8.99
CA ILE A 11 -6.61 -0.25 9.94
C ILE A 11 -6.95 0.10 11.39
N LEU A 12 -7.34 1.33 11.67
CA LEU A 12 -7.77 1.74 13.01
C LEU A 12 -9.04 1.00 13.45
N SER A 13 -10.00 0.77 12.54
CA SER A 13 -11.19 -0.02 12.86
C SER A 13 -10.81 -1.48 13.20
N ALA A 14 -9.90 -2.10 12.43
CA ALA A 14 -9.41 -3.44 12.72
C ALA A 14 -8.67 -3.53 14.07
N ILE A 15 -7.83 -2.55 14.41
CA ILE A 15 -7.16 -2.46 15.72
C ILE A 15 -8.19 -2.29 16.85
N GLY A 16 -9.25 -1.54 16.59
CA GLY A 16 -10.39 -1.36 17.49
C GLY A 16 -11.33 -2.56 17.61
N TRP A 17 -11.03 -3.67 16.92
CA TRP A 17 -11.90 -4.86 16.83
C TRP A 17 -13.28 -4.60 16.18
N GLU A 18 -13.38 -3.53 15.40
CA GLU A 18 -14.53 -3.25 14.54
C GLU A 18 -14.38 -3.96 13.19
N GLU A 19 -15.49 -4.27 12.51
CA GLU A 19 -15.44 -4.90 11.19
C GLU A 19 -14.80 -3.93 10.16
N PRO A 20 -13.60 -4.23 9.64
CA PRO A 20 -12.96 -3.36 8.67
C PRO A 20 -13.67 -3.51 7.32
N TRP A 21 -13.68 -2.43 6.53
CA TRP A 21 -14.30 -2.42 5.20
C TRP A 21 -13.60 -3.34 4.20
N TRP A 22 -12.32 -3.64 4.42
CA TRP A 22 -11.50 -4.59 3.67
C TRP A 22 -10.34 -5.08 4.55
N LEU A 23 -9.73 -6.22 4.23
CA LEU A 23 -8.62 -6.78 5.01
C LEU A 23 -7.42 -5.80 5.00
N PRO A 24 -7.05 -5.18 6.14
CA PRO A 24 -5.98 -4.18 6.16
C PRO A 24 -4.64 -4.84 5.86
N CYS A 25 -4.10 -4.55 4.67
CA CYS A 25 -2.74 -4.86 4.28
C CYS A 25 -2.09 -3.57 3.74
N PRO A 26 -1.86 -2.56 4.59
CA PRO A 26 -1.25 -1.31 4.14
C PRO A 26 0.18 -1.60 3.68
N MET A 27 0.47 -1.24 2.44
CA MET A 27 1.81 -1.31 1.87
C MET A 27 2.62 -0.15 2.44
N PHE A 28 3.73 -0.47 3.10
CA PHE A 28 4.56 0.52 3.80
C PHE A 28 5.34 1.44 2.84
N ASP A 29 5.47 1.03 1.60
CA ASP A 29 6.30 1.71 0.62
C ASP A 29 5.58 1.99 -0.69
N GLY A 30 4.31 1.60 -0.88
CA GLY A 30 3.59 1.80 -2.16
C GLY A 30 4.38 1.42 -3.43
N SER A 31 5.42 0.59 -3.31
CA SER A 31 6.46 0.38 -4.33
C SER A 31 5.94 -0.45 -5.49
N VAL A 32 4.79 -1.08 -5.30
CA VAL A 32 4.15 -1.99 -6.24
C VAL A 32 2.79 -1.44 -6.63
N LYS A 33 2.58 -1.28 -7.93
CA LYS A 33 1.24 -1.09 -8.53
C LYS A 33 0.81 -2.37 -9.21
N VAL A 34 -0.34 -2.90 -8.83
CA VAL A 34 -0.98 -3.95 -9.62
C VAL A 34 -1.61 -3.30 -10.86
N VAL A 35 -1.04 -3.58 -12.03
CA VAL A 35 -1.50 -3.03 -13.32
C VAL A 35 -2.61 -3.91 -13.93
N GLY A 36 -2.67 -5.20 -13.55
CA GLY A 36 -3.75 -6.15 -13.86
C GLY A 36 -3.30 -7.62 -13.75
N HIS A 37 -4.23 -8.58 -13.55
CA HIS A 37 -4.00 -10.05 -13.52
C HIS A 37 -2.58 -10.53 -13.11
N GLY A 38 -2.11 -10.15 -11.92
CA GLY A 38 -0.82 -10.60 -11.38
C GLY A 38 0.42 -9.87 -11.92
N LEU A 39 0.26 -8.85 -12.77
CA LEU A 39 1.33 -7.96 -13.21
C LEU A 39 1.48 -6.82 -12.20
N VAL A 40 2.64 -6.83 -11.55
CA VAL A 40 3.12 -5.83 -10.61
C VAL A 40 4.15 -4.96 -11.34
N GLU A 41 3.94 -3.64 -11.33
CA GLU A 41 4.93 -2.68 -11.79
C GLU A 41 5.59 -2.02 -10.58
N HIS A 42 6.92 -2.06 -10.56
CA HIS A 42 7.73 -1.42 -9.53
C HIS A 42 7.77 0.10 -9.78
N ARG A 43 7.66 0.88 -8.71
CA ARG A 43 7.71 2.34 -8.76
C ARG A 43 9.01 2.84 -8.15
N THR A 44 9.54 3.92 -8.71
CA THR A 44 10.71 4.63 -8.16
C THR A 44 10.32 5.76 -7.22
N GLU A 45 9.04 6.11 -7.14
CA GLU A 45 8.51 7.14 -6.24
C GLU A 45 7.00 6.92 -6.02
N GLY A 46 6.47 7.46 -4.92
CA GLY A 46 5.05 7.34 -4.64
C GLY A 46 4.60 7.96 -3.33
N VAL A 47 3.33 7.75 -3.04
CA VAL A 47 2.72 8.00 -1.73
C VAL A 47 2.17 6.67 -1.26
N ASP A 48 2.58 6.24 -0.07
CA ASP A 48 2.12 4.99 0.52
C ASP A 48 0.67 5.09 1.02
N ASP A 49 0.14 3.98 1.53
CA ASP A 49 -1.23 3.91 2.07
C ASP A 49 -1.43 4.79 3.32
N TRP A 50 -0.34 5.27 3.93
CA TRP A 50 -0.34 6.15 5.09
C TRP A 50 -0.25 7.64 4.73
N GLY A 51 -0.09 7.97 3.45
CA GLY A 51 0.10 9.35 2.98
C GLY A 51 1.55 9.84 3.06
N VAL A 52 2.51 8.95 3.31
CA VAL A 52 3.95 9.26 3.34
C VAL A 52 4.48 9.27 1.91
N VAL A 53 5.07 10.39 1.51
CA VAL A 53 5.76 10.53 0.22
C VAL A 53 7.14 9.91 0.31
N TRP A 54 7.52 9.11 -0.68
CA TRP A 54 8.80 8.42 -0.73
C TRP A 54 9.36 8.36 -2.15
N GLU A 55 10.67 8.17 -2.25
CA GLU A 55 11.43 7.96 -3.48
C GLU A 55 12.40 6.80 -3.26
N LEU A 56 12.50 5.90 -4.24
CA LEU A 56 13.38 4.74 -4.21
C LEU A 56 14.84 5.22 -4.25
N ARG A 57 15.55 5.02 -3.14
CA ARG A 57 16.92 5.51 -2.99
C ARG A 57 17.91 4.85 -3.96
N ASP A 58 17.68 3.61 -4.35
CA ASP A 58 18.52 2.86 -5.29
C ASP A 58 17.65 1.98 -6.21
N PRO A 59 17.53 2.29 -7.51
CA PRO A 59 16.73 1.52 -8.46
C PRO A 59 17.32 0.14 -8.79
N PHE A 60 18.53 -0.18 -8.32
CA PHE A 60 19.17 -1.48 -8.49
C PHE A 60 19.17 -2.33 -7.21
N SER A 61 18.54 -1.83 -6.14
CA SER A 61 18.45 -2.56 -4.87
C SER A 61 17.43 -3.70 -4.86
N ASP A 62 16.72 -3.91 -5.97
CA ASP A 62 15.76 -4.99 -6.24
C ASP A 62 16.38 -6.41 -6.25
N GLY A 63 17.63 -6.56 -5.78
CA GLY A 63 18.29 -7.84 -5.59
C GLY A 63 17.72 -8.61 -4.40
N PHE A 64 16.53 -9.19 -4.56
CA PHE A 64 16.11 -10.36 -3.80
C PHE A 64 16.35 -11.63 -4.65
N PRO A 65 16.94 -12.71 -4.09
CA PRO A 65 17.08 -14.00 -4.77
C PRO A 65 15.75 -14.76 -4.89
#